data_AF-A0AAE0YTJ3-F1
#
_entry.id   AF-A0AAE0YTJ3-F1
#
_cell.length_a   1.000
_cell.length_b   1.000
_cell.length_c   1.000
_cell.angle_alpha   90.00
_cell.angle_beta   90.00
_cell.angle_gamma   90.00
#
_symmetry.space_group_name_H-M   'P 1'
#
loop_
_entity.id
_entity.type
_entity.pdbx_description
1 polymer ?
#
loop_
_entity_poly.entity_id
_entity_poly.type
_entity_poly.pdbx_seq_one_letter_code
_entity_poly.pdbx_strand_id
1 'polypeptide(L)'
;MQWCLPKLQSCPRAVEVRRQKSEKEAHSNKRKGKSEELSEMTAKKRKVERDIDLLVRRADDKFDDAEKHESYKTTHELVVQRHTLHKEAKAKKSGLQELSASTQALKGELATL
;
A
#
# COMPACT_ATOMS: atom_id res chain seq x y z
N MET A 1 -57.17 15.20 -42.23
CA MET A 1 -56.80 14.05 -41.38
C MET A 1 -55.58 14.43 -40.55
N GLN A 2 -55.77 14.97 -39.36
CA GLN A 2 -54.68 15.43 -38.49
C GLN A 2 -54.22 14.25 -37.63
N TRP A 3 -52.98 13.80 -37.83
CA TRP A 3 -52.38 12.74 -37.03
C TRP A 3 -51.72 13.35 -35.80
N CYS A 4 -52.28 13.07 -34.62
CA CYS A 4 -51.66 13.42 -33.35
C CYS A 4 -50.76 12.25 -32.92
N LEU A 5 -49.44 12.43 -32.94
CA LEU A 5 -48.50 11.51 -32.31
C LEU A 5 -48.64 11.63 -30.77
N PRO A 6 -48.73 10.52 -30.02
CA PRO A 6 -48.74 10.58 -28.57
C PRO A 6 -47.38 11.09 -28.08
N LYS A 7 -47.42 12.08 -27.18
CA LYS A 7 -46.22 12.50 -26.42
C LYS A 7 -45.63 11.25 -25.78
N LEU A 8 -44.40 10.92 -26.16
CA LEU A 8 -43.56 9.93 -25.47
C LEU A 8 -43.39 10.38 -24.02
N GLN A 9 -44.31 9.95 -23.15
CA GLN A 9 -44.06 9.93 -21.71
C GLN A 9 -42.92 8.93 -21.51
N SER A 10 -41.71 9.45 -21.34
CA SER A 10 -40.60 8.67 -20.80
C SER A 10 -41.08 8.07 -19.49
N CYS A 11 -41.27 6.74 -19.46
CA CYS A 11 -41.71 6.03 -18.27
C CYS A 11 -40.72 6.32 -17.12
N PRO A 12 -41.14 6.99 -16.03
CA PRO A 12 -40.25 7.37 -14.93
C PRO A 12 -39.48 6.17 -14.38
N ARG A 13 -40.15 5.00 -14.38
CA ARG A 13 -39.63 3.73 -13.90
C ARG A 13 -38.45 3.19 -14.72
N ALA A 14 -38.44 3.39 -16.04
CA ALA A 14 -37.33 2.95 -16.89
C ALA A 14 -36.10 3.85 -16.73
N VAL A 15 -36.32 5.15 -16.51
CA VAL A 15 -35.26 6.12 -16.19
C VAL A 15 -34.66 5.82 -14.82
N GLU A 16 -35.50 5.48 -13.84
CA GLU A 16 -35.07 5.15 -12.48
C GLU A 16 -34.30 3.82 -12.40
N VAL A 17 -34.71 2.80 -13.16
CA VAL A 17 -33.95 1.54 -13.29
C VAL A 17 -32.57 1.79 -13.92
N ARG A 18 -32.49 2.65 -14.95
CA ARG A 18 -31.19 3.06 -15.53
C ARG A 18 -30.32 3.80 -14.51
N ARG A 19 -30.91 4.71 -13.72
CA ARG A 19 -30.22 5.45 -12.66
C ARG A 19 -29.64 4.51 -11.60
N GLN A 20 -30.46 3.59 -11.06
CA GLN A 20 -30.01 2.60 -10.08
C GLN A 20 -28.91 1.67 -10.62
N LYS A 21 -28.97 1.28 -11.89
CA LYS A 21 -27.94 0.45 -12.52
C LYS A 21 -26.60 1.20 -12.62
N SER A 22 -26.64 2.47 -13.03
CA SER A 22 -25.44 3.33 -13.09
C SER A 22 -24.83 3.58 -11.71
N GLU A 23 -25.65 3.74 -10.66
CA GLU A 23 -25.18 3.90 -9.28
C GLU A 23 -24.49 2.62 -8.77
N LYS A 24 -25.06 1.44 -9.08
CA LYS A 24 -24.44 0.15 -8.74
C LYS A 24 -23.11 -0.06 -9.47
N GLU A 25 -23.02 0.32 -10.74
CA GLU A 25 -21.78 0.25 -11.52
C GLU A 25 -20.70 1.21 -10.97
N ALA A 26 -21.08 2.45 -10.62
CA ALA A 26 -20.18 3.42 -9.98
C ALA A 26 -19.66 2.92 -8.62
N HIS A 27 -20.55 2.31 -7.82
CA HIS A 27 -20.18 1.70 -6.55
C HIS A 27 -19.20 0.53 -6.72
N SER A 28 -19.48 -0.36 -7.68
CA SER A 28 -18.60 -1.48 -8.03
C SER A 28 -17.22 -1.01 -8.49
N ASN A 29 -17.15 0.01 -9.35
CA ASN A 29 -15.90 0.57 -9.84
C ASN A 29 -15.08 1.21 -8.73
N LYS A 30 -15.72 1.95 -7.81
CA LYS A 30 -15.06 2.53 -6.64
C LYS A 30 -14.45 1.46 -5.74
N ARG A 31 -15.19 0.38 -5.46
CA ARG A 31 -14.69 -0.74 -4.65
C ARG A 31 -13.53 -1.46 -5.33
N LYS A 32 -13.60 -1.67 -6.65
CA LYS A 32 -12.51 -2.27 -7.42
C LYS A 32 -11.23 -1.41 -7.38
N GLY A 33 -11.34 -0.10 -7.62
CA GLY A 33 -10.19 0.81 -7.57
C GLY A 33 -9.49 0.82 -6.20
N LYS A 34 -10.26 0.88 -5.10
CA LYS A 34 -9.67 0.79 -3.75
C LYS A 34 -9.04 -0.56 -3.45
N SER A 35 -9.58 -1.66 -4.00
CA SER A 35 -8.99 -2.99 -3.85
C SER A 35 -7.64 -3.10 -4.57
N GLU A 36 -7.50 -2.47 -5.73
CA GLU A 36 -6.23 -2.41 -6.47
C GLU A 36 -5.19 -1.58 -5.71
N GLU A 37 -5.59 -0.42 -5.18
CA GLU A 37 -4.74 0.43 -4.34
C GLU A 37 -4.26 -0.31 -3.07
N LEU A 38 -5.16 -1.02 -2.39
CA LEU A 38 -4.80 -1.83 -1.22
C LEU A 38 -3.77 -2.92 -1.58
N SER A 39 -3.92 -3.56 -2.74
CA SER A 39 -2.99 -4.58 -3.22
C SER A 39 -1.60 -3.99 -3.46
N GLU A 40 -1.53 -2.83 -4.13
CA GLU A 40 -0.27 -2.14 -4.40
C GLU A 40 0.43 -1.70 -3.11
N MET A 41 -0.32 -1.12 -2.15
CA MET A 41 0.21 -0.71 -0.86
C MET A 41 0.71 -1.89 -0.04
N THR A 42 0.01 -3.03 -0.09
CA THR A 42 0.44 -4.27 0.57
C THR A 42 1.74 -4.81 -0.06
N ALA A 43 1.88 -4.72 -1.38
CA ALA A 43 3.11 -5.12 -2.06
C ALA A 43 4.30 -4.22 -1.67
N LYS A 44 4.09 -2.89 -1.63
CA LYS A 44 5.09 -1.92 -1.16
C LYS A 44 5.51 -2.22 0.29
N LYS A 45 4.54 -2.47 1.18
CA LYS A 45 4.77 -2.85 2.58
C LYS A 45 5.70 -4.07 2.69
N ARG A 46 5.37 -5.17 1.98
CA ARG A 46 6.18 -6.40 1.97
C ARG A 46 7.58 -6.22 1.40
N LYS A 47 7.77 -5.28 0.48
CA LYS A 47 9.09 -4.93 -0.06
C LYS A 47 9.92 -4.22 1.01
N VAL A 48 9.34 -3.23 1.68
CA VAL A 48 10.03 -2.49 2.76
C VAL A 48 10.38 -3.39 3.94
N GLU A 49 9.50 -4.32 4.32
CA GLU A 49 9.78 -5.34 5.35
C GLU A 49 11.03 -6.17 4.99
N ARG A 50 11.10 -6.66 3.75
CA ARG A 50 12.27 -7.42 3.27
C ARG A 50 13.55 -6.58 3.24
N ASP A 51 13.46 -5.32 2.82
CA ASP A 51 14.61 -4.42 2.82
C ASP A 51 15.16 -4.20 4.24
N ILE A 52 14.27 -4.03 5.22
CA ILE A 52 14.65 -3.89 6.63
C ILE A 52 15.36 -5.15 7.12
N ASP A 53 14.80 -6.34 6.85
CA ASP A 53 15.40 -7.61 7.24
C ASP A 53 16.79 -7.79 6.64
N LEU A 54 16.97 -7.43 5.36
CA LEU A 54 18.27 -7.50 4.69
C LEU A 54 19.29 -6.54 5.30
N LEU A 55 18.88 -5.31 5.66
CA LEU A 55 19.77 -4.36 6.31
C LEU A 55 20.19 -4.81 7.71
N VAL A 56 19.28 -5.39 8.48
CA VAL A 56 19.58 -5.93 9.82
C VAL A 56 20.55 -7.10 9.71
N ARG A 57 20.29 -8.07 8.82
CA ARG A 57 21.22 -9.20 8.61
C ARG A 57 22.61 -8.73 8.19
N ARG A 58 22.70 -7.79 7.25
CA ARG A 58 23.99 -7.20 6.86
C ARG A 58 24.68 -6.49 8.02
N ALA A 59 23.93 -5.87 8.93
CA ALA A 59 24.51 -5.22 10.10
C ALA A 59 25.08 -6.27 11.08
N ASP A 60 24.38 -7.39 11.25
CA ASP A 60 24.84 -8.51 12.07
C ASP A 60 26.06 -9.20 11.43
N ASP A 61 26.06 -9.43 10.12
CA ASP A 61 27.24 -9.95 9.39
C ASP A 61 28.47 -9.06 9.61
N LYS A 62 28.30 -7.74 9.59
CA LYS A 62 29.39 -6.78 9.87
C LYS A 62 29.86 -6.83 11.31
N PHE A 63 28.97 -7.17 12.24
CA PHE A 63 29.34 -7.35 13.64
C PHE A 63 30.16 -8.64 13.82
N ASP A 64 29.70 -9.74 13.26
CA ASP A 64 30.40 -11.03 13.28
C ASP A 64 31.79 -10.93 12.62
N ASP A 65 31.91 -10.16 11.54
CA ASP A 65 33.20 -9.87 10.91
C ASP A 65 34.11 -9.05 11.84
N ALA A 66 33.55 -8.08 12.59
CA ALA A 66 34.31 -7.27 13.53
C ALA A 66 34.87 -8.11 14.69
N GLU A 67 34.11 -9.11 15.17
CA GLU A 67 34.56 -10.02 16.24
C GLU A 67 35.71 -10.94 15.80
N LYS A 68 35.83 -11.23 14.50
CA LYS A 68 36.89 -12.08 13.94
C LYS A 68 38.20 -11.31 13.69
N HIS A 69 38.18 -9.98 13.74
CA HIS A 69 39.35 -9.15 13.47
C HIS A 69 40.02 -8.66 14.75
N GLU A 70 41.34 -8.86 14.84
CA GLU A 70 42.16 -8.39 15.97
C GLU A 70 42.57 -6.90 15.84
N SER A 71 42.51 -6.34 14.62
CA SER A 71 42.91 -4.97 14.33
C SER A 71 41.82 -3.98 14.76
N TYR A 72 42.13 -3.14 15.75
CA TYR A 72 41.24 -2.08 16.22
C TYR A 72 40.67 -1.21 15.10
N LYS A 73 41.49 -0.84 14.11
CA LYS A 73 41.06 0.00 12.99
C LYS A 73 39.98 -0.67 12.16
N THR A 74 40.18 -1.95 11.83
CA THR A 74 39.24 -2.74 11.01
C THR A 74 37.96 -3.03 11.79
N THR A 75 38.07 -3.40 13.07
CA THR A 75 36.92 -3.59 13.96
C THR A 75 36.10 -2.29 14.07
N HIS A 76 36.75 -1.13 14.25
CA HIS A 76 36.06 0.15 14.35
C HIS A 76 35.29 0.50 13.07
N GLU A 77 35.91 0.35 11.89
CA GLU A 77 35.27 0.59 10.60
C GLU A 77 34.01 -0.28 10.42
N LEU A 78 34.09 -1.57 10.77
CA LEU A 78 32.96 -2.50 10.69
C LEU A 78 31.84 -2.15 11.68
N VAL A 79 32.17 -1.75 12.90
CA VAL A 79 31.19 -1.27 13.89
C VAL A 79 30.48 -0.01 13.43
N VAL A 80 31.19 0.94 12.80
CA VAL A 80 30.58 2.14 12.20
C VAL A 80 29.64 1.78 11.05
N GLN A 81 30.04 0.84 10.18
CA GLN A 81 29.18 0.35 9.10
C GLN A 81 27.90 -0.31 9.63
N ARG A 82 28.02 -1.20 10.63
CA ARG A 82 26.88 -1.80 11.33
C ARG A 82 25.90 -0.74 11.85
N HIS A 83 26.42 0.26 12.56
CA HIS A 83 25.58 1.31 13.13
C HIS A 83 24.86 2.13 12.05
N THR A 84 25.51 2.36 10.91
CA THR A 84 24.91 3.03 9.75
C THR A 84 23.77 2.21 9.15
N LEU A 85 23.96 0.89 8.97
CA LEU A 85 22.93 -0.02 8.48
C LEU A 85 21.72 -0.09 9.43
N HIS A 86 21.94 -0.15 10.75
CA HIS A 86 20.85 -0.10 11.72
C HIS A 86 20.10 1.23 11.71
N LYS A 87 20.79 2.36 11.51
CA LYS A 87 20.14 3.67 11.35
C LYS A 87 19.24 3.70 10.12
N GLU A 88 19.71 3.16 8.99
CA GLU A 88 18.90 3.05 7.77
C GLU A 88 17.69 2.13 7.96
N ALA A 89 17.88 0.96 8.58
CA ALA A 89 16.79 0.03 8.89
C ALA A 89 15.73 0.69 9.80
N LYS A 90 16.17 1.47 10.80
CA LYS A 90 15.28 2.24 11.68
C LYS A 90 14.50 3.29 10.90
N ALA A 91 15.13 4.02 9.98
CA ALA A 91 14.46 5.00 9.14
C ALA A 91 13.40 4.36 8.23
N LYS A 92 13.72 3.23 7.59
CA LYS A 92 12.76 2.45 6.79
C LYS A 92 11.62 1.90 7.64
N LYS A 93 11.88 1.50 8.90
CA LYS A 93 10.84 1.03 9.84
C LYS A 93 9.82 2.14 10.16
N SER A 94 10.25 3.40 10.25
CA SER A 94 9.34 4.54 10.39
C SER A 94 8.41 4.66 9.18
N GLY A 95 8.95 4.62 7.96
CA GLY A 95 8.14 4.64 6.73
C GLY A 95 7.23 3.41 6.58
N LEU A 96 7.63 2.26 7.12
CA LEU A 96 6.79 1.07 7.18
C LEU A 96 5.54 1.27 8.04
N GLN A 97 5.64 2.04 9.14
CA GLN A 97 4.50 2.35 9.99
C GLN A 97 3.47 3.20 9.23
N GLU A 98 3.93 4.18 8.46
CA GLU A 98 3.06 4.99 7.59
C GLU A 98 2.33 4.12 6.56
N LEU A 99 3.06 3.25 5.84
CA LEU A 99 2.45 2.31 4.90
C LEU A 99 1.45 1.37 5.57
N SER A 100 1.73 0.94 6.80
CA SER A 100 0.81 0.10 7.57
C SER A 100 -0.46 0.84 7.96
N ALA A 101 -0.35 2.10 8.36
CA ALA A 101 -1.51 2.95 8.65
C ALA A 101 -2.36 3.18 7.39
N SER A 102 -1.74 3.50 6.25
CA SER A 102 -2.46 3.65 4.96
C SER A 102 -3.16 2.35 4.54
N THR A 103 -2.49 1.21 4.68
CA THR A 103 -3.08 -0.10 4.37
C THR A 103 -4.29 -0.39 5.27
N GLN A 104 -4.22 -0.03 6.55
CA GLN A 104 -5.33 -0.21 7.49
C GLN A 104 -6.49 0.74 7.19
N ALA A 105 -6.21 1.99 6.84
CA ALA A 105 -7.24 2.96 6.43
C ALA A 105 -7.99 2.45 5.19
N LEU A 106 -7.27 2.02 4.14
CA LEU A 106 -7.88 1.46 2.92
C LEU A 106 -8.72 0.21 3.21
N LYS A 107 -8.29 -0.66 4.12
CA LYS A 107 -9.10 -1.80 4.58
C LYS A 107 -10.40 -1.35 5.25
N GLY A 108 -10.35 -0.33 6.09
CA GLY A 108 -11.53 0.26 6.73
C GLY A 108 -12.49 0.89 5.72
N GLU A 109 -11.95 1.59 4.73
CA GLU A 109 -12.74 2.17 3.64
C GLU A 109 -13.38 1.12 2.74
N LEU A 110 -12.70 0.00 2.47
CA LEU A 110 -13.27 -1.12 1.72
C LEU A 110 -14.33 -1.88 2.51
N ALA A 111 -14.23 -1.91 3.84
CA ALA A 111 -15.24 -2.55 4.69
C ALA A 111 -16.54 -1.71 4.77
N THR A 112 -16.43 -0.39 4.56
CA THR A 112 -17.57 0.54 4.60
C THR A 112 -18.22 0.79 3.23
N LEU A 113 -17.60 0.33 2.13
CA LEU A 113 -18.13 0.34 0.76
C LEU A 113 -18.76 -1.01 0.37
#